data_AF-A0A382L8T1-F1
#
_entry.id   AF-A0A382L8T1-F1
#
_cell.length_a   1.000
_cell.length_b   1.000
_cell.length_c   1.000
_cell.angle_alpha   90.00
_cell.angle_beta   90.00
_cell.angle_gamma   90.00
#
_symmetry.space_group_name_H-M   'P 1'
#
loop_
_entity.id
_entity.type
_entity.pdbx_description
1 polymer ?
#
loop_
_entity_poly.entity_id
_entity_poly.type
_entity_poly.pdbx_seq_one_letter_code
_entity_poly.pdbx_strand_id
1 'polypeptide(L)'
;MQINLTKKKLKNGAPAFGAIIHEYSPGTVELFGAIGYDFVMIDCEHGGMSVDQVENMVRGAEVFGITPIARIPNHDASTILRFLDRGVQGIIVPHINTRSQAEGVTKAARYHPEGCRGVGGGRAHDYGINTTRSESTKFV
;
A
#
# COMPACT_ATOMS: atom_id res chain seq x y z
N MET A 1 -3.55 -1.36 -13.30
CA MET A 1 -2.84 -0.84 -12.10
C MET A 1 -2.85 0.68 -12.07
N GLN A 2 -3.25 1.29 -10.96
CA GLN A 2 -3.23 2.75 -10.78
C GLN A 2 -1.80 3.28 -10.56
N ILE A 3 -1.55 4.52 -10.97
CA ILE A 3 -0.26 5.19 -10.74
C ILE A 3 -0.11 5.52 -9.25
N ASN A 4 1.02 5.14 -8.65
CA ASN A 4 1.37 5.60 -7.30
C ASN A 4 1.88 7.06 -7.38
N LEU A 5 0.98 8.02 -7.18
CA LEU A 5 1.27 9.46 -7.28
C LEU A 5 2.34 9.90 -6.27
N THR A 6 2.26 9.35 -5.05
CA THR A 6 3.22 9.68 -3.99
C THR A 6 4.63 9.25 -4.36
N LYS A 7 4.81 8.02 -4.83
CA LYS A 7 6.11 7.52 -5.31
C LYS A 7 6.64 8.34 -6.48
N LYS A 8 5.76 8.76 -7.40
CA LYS A 8 6.13 9.65 -8.53
C LYS A 8 6.64 11.00 -8.04
N LYS A 9 5.94 11.66 -7.10
CA LYS A 9 6.37 12.95 -6.53
C LYS A 9 7.69 12.82 -5.78
N LEU A 10 7.82 11.81 -4.91
CA LEU A 10 9.04 11.57 -4.15
C LEU A 10 10.25 11.31 -5.06
N LYS A 11 10.10 10.54 -6.14
CA LYS A 11 11.17 10.33 -7.14
C LYS A 11 11.60 11.62 -7.84
N ASN A 12 10.70 12.59 -7.98
CA ASN A 12 10.98 13.88 -8.60
C ASN A 12 11.49 14.94 -7.61
N GLY A 13 11.78 14.56 -6.36
CA GLY A 13 12.20 15.49 -5.31
C GLY A 13 11.11 16.47 -4.86
N ALA A 14 9.85 16.20 -5.20
CA ALA A 14 8.72 17.03 -4.79
C ALA A 14 8.12 16.53 -3.47
N PRO A 15 7.61 17.43 -2.61
CA PRO A 15 6.90 17.03 -1.41
C PRO A 15 5.59 16.31 -1.77
N ALA A 16 5.24 15.30 -0.97
CA ALA A 16 3.95 14.63 -1.01
C ALA A 16 3.17 14.98 0.27
N PHE A 17 1.96 15.50 0.12
CA PHE A 17 1.10 15.88 1.24
C PHE A 17 0.02 14.83 1.44
N GLY A 18 -0.13 14.33 2.65
CA GLY A 18 -1.11 13.29 2.96
C GLY A 18 -1.84 13.49 4.27
N ALA A 19 -2.91 12.71 4.43
CA ALA A 19 -3.71 12.67 5.64
C ALA A 19 -3.56 11.31 6.34
N ILE A 20 -3.69 11.30 7.66
CA ILE A 20 -3.69 10.08 8.48
C ILE A 20 -5.13 9.76 8.85
N ILE A 21 -5.50 8.48 8.73
CA ILE A 21 -6.80 7.98 9.17
C ILE A 21 -6.63 6.72 10.01
N HIS A 22 -7.18 6.75 11.23
CA HIS A 22 -7.12 5.64 12.19
C HIS A 22 -8.48 4.93 12.37
N GLU A 23 -9.53 5.45 11.75
CA GLU A 23 -10.89 4.92 11.81
C GLU A 23 -11.31 4.35 10.44
N TYR A 24 -12.22 3.38 10.45
CA TYR A 24 -12.79 2.85 9.22
C TYR A 24 -13.79 3.83 8.60
N SER A 25 -13.35 4.59 7.60
CA SER A 25 -14.20 5.55 6.87
C SER A 25 -13.78 5.74 5.41
N PRO A 26 -14.29 4.91 4.47
CA PRO A 26 -14.01 5.05 3.04
C PRO A 26 -14.46 6.40 2.48
N GLY A 27 -15.57 6.96 2.96
CA GLY A 27 -16.04 8.29 2.55
C GLY A 27 -15.07 9.42 2.93
N THR A 28 -14.35 9.28 4.04
CA THR A 28 -13.29 10.26 4.40
C THR A 28 -12.09 10.13 3.47
N VAL A 29 -11.76 8.91 3.03
CA VAL A 29 -10.70 8.69 2.03
C VAL A 29 -11.07 9.35 0.69
N GLU A 30 -12.31 9.18 0.24
CA GLU A 30 -12.83 9.86 -0.95
C GLU A 30 -12.70 11.39 -0.82
N LEU A 31 -13.10 11.95 0.33
CA LEU A 31 -12.97 13.38 0.61
C LEU A 31 -11.51 13.85 0.54
N PHE A 32 -10.56 13.10 1.11
CA PHE A 32 -9.13 13.44 1.00
C PHE A 32 -8.64 13.46 -0.44
N GLY A 33 -9.07 12.49 -1.26
CA GLY A 33 -8.76 12.49 -2.69
C GLY A 33 -9.38 13.70 -3.41
N ALA A 34 -10.64 14.01 -3.13
CA ALA A 34 -11.34 15.16 -3.73
C ALA A 34 -10.69 16.51 -3.38
N ILE A 35 -10.13 16.65 -2.17
CA ILE A 35 -9.42 17.86 -1.71
C ILE A 35 -8.02 17.98 -2.36
N GLY A 36 -7.47 16.88 -2.91
CA GLY A 36 -6.19 16.88 -3.61
C GLY A 36 -4.99 16.45 -2.77
N TYR A 37 -5.19 15.64 -1.72
CA TYR A 37 -4.08 14.96 -1.04
C TYR A 37 -3.41 13.93 -1.96
N ASP A 38 -2.10 13.74 -1.79
CA ASP A 38 -1.29 12.80 -2.57
C ASP A 38 -1.42 11.36 -2.08
N PHE A 39 -1.58 11.19 -0.77
CA PHE A 39 -1.82 9.91 -0.14
C PHE A 39 -2.73 10.01 1.08
N VAL A 40 -3.34 8.88 1.38
CA VAL A 40 -3.92 8.61 2.69
C VAL A 40 -3.09 7.53 3.37
N MET A 41 -2.70 7.78 4.62
CA MET A 41 -2.09 6.78 5.49
C MET A 41 -3.19 6.11 6.31
N ILE A 42 -3.50 4.87 5.96
CA ILE A 42 -4.43 4.00 6.67
C ILE A 42 -3.67 3.38 7.85
N ASP A 43 -4.01 3.80 9.06
CA ASP A 43 -3.30 3.39 10.26
C ASP A 43 -3.86 2.10 10.87
N CYS A 44 -3.15 0.99 10.68
CA CYS A 44 -3.47 -0.31 11.26
C CYS A 44 -2.47 -0.74 12.35
N GLU A 45 -1.57 0.16 12.77
CA GLU A 45 -0.72 -0.07 13.96
C GLU A 45 -1.48 0.29 15.23
N HIS A 46 -2.14 1.45 15.24
CA HIS A 46 -2.92 1.91 16.39
C HIS A 46 -4.44 1.78 16.18
N GLY A 47 -4.89 1.57 14.94
CA GLY A 47 -6.31 1.40 14.60
C GLY A 47 -6.76 -0.06 14.64
N GLY A 48 -8.06 -0.27 14.85
CA GLY A 48 -8.68 -1.61 14.88
C GLY A 48 -9.08 -2.19 13.53
N MET A 49 -8.60 -1.61 12.41
CA MET A 49 -9.04 -2.02 11.07
C MET A 49 -8.55 -3.42 10.71
N SER A 50 -9.49 -4.25 10.25
CA SER A 50 -9.16 -5.53 9.63
C SER A 50 -8.56 -5.33 8.23
N VAL A 51 -7.82 -6.33 7.76
CA VAL A 51 -7.27 -6.34 6.38
C VAL A 51 -8.38 -6.17 5.33
N ASP A 52 -9.58 -6.69 5.57
CA ASP A 52 -10.69 -6.57 4.63
C ASP A 52 -11.31 -5.15 4.63
N GLN A 53 -11.31 -4.48 5.78
CA GLN A 53 -11.69 -3.06 5.86
C GLN A 53 -10.69 -2.18 5.10
N VAL A 54 -9.40 -2.48 5.18
CA VAL A 54 -8.35 -1.79 4.41
C VAL A 54 -8.61 -1.88 2.90
N GLU A 55 -9.07 -3.04 2.40
CA GLU A 55 -9.43 -3.16 0.98
C GLU A 55 -10.53 -2.17 0.57
N ASN A 56 -11.51 -1.95 1.44
CA ASN A 56 -12.57 -0.99 1.15
C ASN A 56 -12.09 0.47 1.23
N MET A 57 -11.14 0.77 2.12
CA MET A 57 -10.45 2.06 2.14
C MET A 57 -9.66 2.30 0.85
N VAL A 58 -8.98 1.27 0.34
CA VAL A 58 -8.29 1.30 -0.96
C VAL A 58 -9.26 1.58 -2.10
N ARG A 59 -10.46 0.97 -2.11
CA ARG A 59 -11.49 1.28 -3.11
C ARG A 59 -11.88 2.76 -3.08
N GLY A 60 -12.09 3.34 -1.89
CA GLY A 60 -12.36 4.79 -1.77
C GLY A 60 -11.22 5.66 -2.30
N ALA A 61 -9.97 5.23 -2.08
CA ALA A 61 -8.79 5.94 -2.59
C ALA A 61 -8.74 5.95 -4.13
N GLU A 62 -9.06 4.82 -4.75
CA GLU A 62 -9.04 4.67 -6.21
C GLU A 62 -10.07 5.53 -6.93
N VAL A 63 -11.23 5.81 -6.32
CA VAL A 63 -12.29 6.66 -6.90
C VAL A 63 -11.77 8.05 -7.23
N PHE A 64 -10.89 8.61 -6.38
CA PHE A 64 -10.32 9.95 -6.55
C PHE A 64 -8.81 9.94 -6.87
N GLY A 65 -8.24 8.77 -7.13
CA GLY A 65 -6.82 8.63 -7.51
C GLY A 65 -5.81 9.01 -6.43
N ILE A 66 -6.20 9.07 -5.15
CA ILE A 66 -5.27 9.28 -4.03
C ILE A 66 -4.49 7.99 -3.75
N THR A 67 -3.20 8.09 -3.38
CA THR A 67 -2.37 6.90 -3.11
C THR A 67 -2.76 6.28 -1.75
N PRO A 68 -3.26 5.03 -1.66
CA PRO A 68 -3.46 4.38 -0.37
C PRO A 68 -2.15 3.79 0.14
N ILE A 69 -1.72 4.21 1.33
CA ILE A 69 -0.55 3.68 2.04
C ILE A 69 -1.04 3.11 3.38
N ALA A 70 -0.67 1.88 3.72
CA ALA A 70 -1.02 1.32 5.03
C ALA A 70 0.16 1.36 5.99
N ARG A 71 -0.05 1.90 7.20
CA ARG A 71 0.83 1.61 8.33
C ARG A 71 0.40 0.28 8.94
N ILE A 72 1.24 -0.74 8.79
CA ILE A 72 0.92 -2.12 9.15
C ILE A 72 1.28 -2.41 10.61
N PRO A 73 0.64 -3.40 11.28
CA PRO A 73 0.84 -3.62 12.72
C PRO A 73 2.22 -4.16 13.10
N ASN A 74 2.91 -4.83 12.17
CA ASN A 74 4.24 -5.42 12.41
C ASN A 74 5.00 -5.60 11.09
N HIS A 75 6.21 -6.16 11.15
CA HIS A 75 7.06 -6.40 9.97
C HIS A 75 7.12 -7.88 9.54
N ASP A 76 6.12 -8.68 9.91
CA ASP A 76 6.06 -10.09 9.52
C ASP A 76 5.78 -10.22 8.01
N ALA A 77 6.45 -11.16 7.35
CA ALA A 77 6.27 -11.37 5.91
C ALA A 77 4.82 -11.72 5.53
N SER A 78 4.10 -12.46 6.38
CA SER A 78 2.68 -12.79 6.19
C SER A 78 1.78 -11.55 6.30
N THR A 79 2.06 -10.64 7.23
CA THR A 79 1.35 -9.35 7.35
C THR A 79 1.60 -8.49 6.13
N ILE A 80 2.86 -8.32 5.73
CA ILE A 80 3.25 -7.53 4.55
C ILE A 80 2.53 -8.05 3.30
N LEU A 81 2.56 -9.37 3.06
CA LEU A 81 1.87 -10.01 1.93
C LEU A 81 0.38 -9.67 1.95
N ARG A 82 -0.30 -9.92 3.07
CA ARG A 82 -1.76 -9.73 3.18
C ARG A 82 -2.19 -8.30 2.92
N PHE A 83 -1.45 -7.33 3.45
CA PHE A 83 -1.75 -5.90 3.22
C PHE A 83 -1.51 -5.49 1.77
N LEU A 84 -0.37 -5.86 1.18
CA LEU A 84 -0.09 -5.55 -0.23
C LEU A 84 -1.09 -6.23 -1.17
N ASP A 85 -1.62 -7.40 -0.82
CA ASP A 85 -2.67 -8.10 -1.58
C ASP A 85 -4.03 -7.38 -1.55
N ARG A 86 -4.24 -6.44 -0.62
CA ARG A 86 -5.43 -5.55 -0.61
C ARG A 86 -5.31 -4.37 -1.56
N GLY A 87 -4.19 -4.25 -2.28
CA GLY A 87 -4.00 -3.19 -3.27
C GLY A 87 -3.50 -1.87 -2.70
N VAL A 88 -3.04 -1.83 -1.44
CA VAL A 88 -2.28 -0.66 -0.95
C VAL A 88 -1.03 -0.49 -1.81
N GLN A 89 -0.74 0.75 -2.17
CA GLN A 89 0.35 1.08 -3.09
C GLN A 89 1.68 1.33 -2.36
N GLY A 90 1.64 1.39 -1.03
CA GLY A 90 2.80 1.48 -0.15
C GLY A 90 2.48 0.98 1.24
N ILE A 91 3.52 0.66 1.99
CA ILE A 91 3.44 0.31 3.42
C ILE A 91 4.39 1.17 4.23
N ILE A 92 3.96 1.54 5.44
CA ILE A 92 4.80 2.10 6.49
C ILE A 92 4.95 0.99 7.54
N VAL A 93 6.18 0.64 7.85
CA VAL A 93 6.48 -0.48 8.74
C VAL A 93 7.04 0.04 10.05
N PRO A 94 6.39 -0.23 11.19
CA PRO A 94 6.82 0.32 12.48
C PRO A 94 8.06 -0.39 13.02
N HIS A 95 8.75 0.30 13.94
CA HIS A 95 9.83 -0.26 14.78
C HIS A 95 11.00 -0.91 14.03
N ILE A 96 11.35 -0.41 12.85
CA ILE A 96 12.56 -0.84 12.13
C ILE A 96 13.77 -0.12 12.72
N ASN A 97 14.53 -0.84 13.54
CA ASN A 97 15.67 -0.29 14.29
C ASN A 97 17.03 -0.79 13.78
N THR A 98 17.04 -1.71 12.83
CA THR A 98 18.27 -2.30 12.28
C THR A 98 18.22 -2.41 10.76
N ARG A 99 19.41 -2.39 10.14
CA ARG A 99 19.57 -2.67 8.70
C ARG A 99 18.95 -4.01 8.30
N SER A 100 19.19 -5.07 9.09
CA SER A 100 18.68 -6.41 8.80
C SER A 100 17.15 -6.44 8.75
N GLN A 101 16.47 -5.75 9.68
CA GLN A 101 15.01 -5.61 9.65
C GLN A 101 14.53 -4.88 8.38
N ALA A 102 15.19 -3.78 8.00
CA ALA A 102 14.83 -3.04 6.78
C ALA A 102 15.02 -3.88 5.50
N GLU A 103 16.09 -4.67 5.43
CA GLU A 103 16.35 -5.62 4.33
C GLU A 103 15.31 -6.75 4.31
N GLY A 104 14.91 -7.25 5.48
CA GLY A 104 13.85 -8.26 5.62
C GLY A 104 12.51 -7.76 5.09
N VAL A 105 12.11 -6.54 5.47
CA VAL A 105 10.88 -5.89 4.96
C VAL A 105 10.94 -5.75 3.43
N THR A 106 12.08 -5.31 2.91
CA THR A 106 12.24 -5.11 1.46
C THR A 106 12.12 -6.43 0.70
N LYS A 107 12.71 -7.51 1.20
CA LYS A 107 12.57 -8.85 0.61
C LYS A 107 11.14 -9.37 0.71
N ALA A 108 10.46 -9.18 1.85
CA ALA A 108 9.08 -9.62 2.05
C ALA A 108 8.07 -8.87 1.17
N ALA A 109 8.36 -7.63 0.78
CA ALA A 109 7.48 -6.82 -0.07
C ALA A 109 7.65 -7.09 -1.58
N ARG A 110 8.75 -7.76 -2.00
CA ARG A 110 9.10 -7.99 -3.41
C ARG A 110 8.95 -9.45 -3.82
N TYR A 111 8.61 -9.66 -5.08
CA TYR A 111 8.56 -10.99 -5.67
C TYR A 111 9.97 -11.50 -6.05
N HIS A 112 10.09 -12.81 -6.27
CA HIS A 112 11.31 -13.40 -6.84
C HIS A 112 11.65 -12.76 -8.19
N PRO A 113 12.94 -12.46 -8.50
CA PRO A 113 14.15 -12.81 -7.74
C PRO A 113 14.59 -11.79 -6.68
N GLU A 114 13.94 -10.62 -6.61
CA GLU A 114 14.35 -9.53 -5.72
C GLU A 114 13.91 -9.73 -4.27
N GLY A 115 12.96 -10.62 -4.03
CA GLY A 115 12.42 -10.92 -2.72
C GLY A 115 11.73 -12.28 -2.65
N CYS A 116 10.90 -12.44 -1.62
CA CYS A 116 10.25 -13.70 -1.25
C CYS A 116 8.73 -13.58 -1.06
N ARG A 117 8.11 -12.48 -1.51
CA ARG A 117 6.64 -12.34 -1.52
C ARG A 117 6.02 -13.45 -2.35
N GLY A 118 5.07 -14.18 -1.78
CA GLY A 118 4.27 -15.16 -2.50
C GLY A 118 3.39 -14.51 -3.57
N VAL A 119 3.36 -15.07 -4.77
CA VAL A 119 2.50 -14.61 -5.87
C VAL A 119 1.11 -15.21 -5.68
N GLY A 120 0.11 -14.35 -5.49
CA GLY A 120 -1.31 -14.69 -5.50
C GLY A 120 -2.03 -14.12 -6.73
N GLY A 121 -3.35 -14.30 -6.78
CA GLY A 121 -4.22 -13.57 -7.70
C GLY A 121 -4.91 -12.38 -7.01
N GLY A 122 -5.99 -11.89 -7.60
CA GLY A 122 -6.86 -10.90 -6.97
C GLY A 122 -6.47 -9.44 -7.24
N ARG A 123 -6.88 -8.55 -6.34
CA ARG A 123 -6.89 -7.10 -6.55
C ARG A 123 -5.51 -6.51 -6.87
N ALA A 124 -4.47 -6.92 -6.14
CA ALA A 124 -3.10 -6.42 -6.36
C ALA A 124 -2.58 -6.69 -7.79
N HIS A 125 -3.17 -7.67 -8.47
CA HIS A 125 -2.86 -8.05 -9.85
C HIS A 125 -3.97 -7.64 -10.84
N ASP A 126 -4.84 -6.70 -10.46
CA ASP A 126 -5.98 -6.24 -11.27
C ASP A 126 -6.86 -7.40 -11.77
N TYR A 127 -6.99 -8.44 -10.92
CA TYR A 127 -7.69 -9.69 -11.21
C TYR A 127 -7.21 -10.41 -12.49
N GLY A 128 -6.03 -10.08 -13.01
CA GLY A 128 -5.49 -10.60 -14.27
C GLY A 128 -6.15 -10.03 -15.52
N ILE A 129 -6.90 -8.93 -15.41
CA ILE A 129 -7.66 -8.37 -16.54
C ILE A 129 -6.81 -7.41 -17.38
N ASN A 130 -6.17 -6.40 -16.77
CA ASN A 130 -5.42 -5.36 -17.50
C ASN A 130 -3.90 -5.41 -17.30
N THR A 131 -3.37 -6.49 -16.73
CA THR A 131 -1.93 -6.65 -16.49
C THR A 131 -1.56 -8.12 -16.65
N THR A 132 -0.40 -8.36 -17.26
CA THR A 132 0.19 -9.70 -17.23
C THR A 132 0.76 -9.98 -15.84
N ARG A 133 1.01 -11.26 -15.56
CA ARG A 133 1.75 -11.68 -14.36
C ARG A 133 3.10 -10.99 -14.28
N SER A 134 3.86 -10.98 -15.38
CA SER A 134 5.19 -10.36 -15.41
C SER A 134 5.14 -8.86 -15.09
N GLU A 135 4.16 -8.13 -15.60
CA GLU A 135 4.01 -6.70 -15.33
C GLU A 135 3.59 -6.43 -13.88
N SER A 136 2.62 -7.18 -13.36
CA SER A 136 2.12 -6.98 -12.00
C SER A 136 3.08 -7.42 -10.90
N THR A 137 4.08 -8.26 -11.23
CA THR A 137 5.14 -8.66 -10.28
C THR A 137 6.40 -7.80 -10.37
N LYS A 138 6.47 -6.82 -11.28
CA LYS A 138 7.62 -5.91 -11.35
C LYS A 138 7.57 -4.88 -10.21
N PHE A 139 8.70 -4.68 -9.58
CA PHE A 139 8.86 -3.60 -8.61
C PHE A 139 9.29 -2.31 -9.35
N VAL A 140 8.36 -1.37 -9.54
CA VAL A 140 8.59 -0.06 -10.23
C VAL A 140 8.29 1.11 -9.31
#